data_AF-A0A2E0PM91-F1
#
_entry.id   AF-A0A2E0PM91-F1
#
_cell.length_a   1.000
_cell.length_b   1.000
_cell.length_c   1.000
_cell.angle_alpha   90.00
_cell.angle_beta   90.00
_cell.angle_gamma   90.00
#
_symmetry.space_group_name_H-M   'P 1'
#
loop_
_entity.id
_entity.type
_entity.pdbx_description
1 polymer ?
#
loop_
_entity_poly.entity_id
_entity_poly.type
_entity_poly.pdbx_seq_one_letter_code
_entity_poly.pdbx_strand_id
1 'polypeptide(L)'
;MESYLTGRGDSTGNALPSSDDDEFRSYLEDAPKQVISPAEQNISEEEQVEVVYDEANCPKVEVVTSEGKPRRIVIHLPDGKLLEISCEY
;
A
#
# COMPACT_ATOMS: atom_id res chain seq x y z
N MET A 1 -26.63 27.12 -27.23
CA MET A 1 -25.95 26.68 -25.99
C MET A 1 -26.38 27.64 -24.91
N GLU A 2 -27.34 27.21 -24.10
CA GLU A 2 -27.96 28.03 -23.05
C GLU A 2 -27.13 27.94 -21.76
N SER A 3 -27.13 29.04 -21.00
CA SER A 3 -26.14 29.50 -20.02
C SER A 3 -25.79 28.56 -18.85
N TYR A 4 -24.48 28.40 -18.56
CA TYR A 4 -23.89 27.63 -17.44
C TYR A 4 -23.58 28.45 -16.17
N LEU A 5 -24.24 29.59 -15.93
CA LEU A 5 -23.83 30.52 -14.86
C LEU A 5 -25.01 31.10 -14.10
N THR A 6 -25.62 30.28 -13.27
CA THR A 6 -26.49 30.73 -12.17
C THR A 6 -26.15 29.94 -10.91
N GLY A 7 -25.17 30.45 -10.17
CA GLY A 7 -24.67 29.86 -8.92
C GLY A 7 -23.97 30.89 -8.03
N ARG A 8 -24.73 31.90 -7.59
CA ARG A 8 -24.43 32.79 -6.45
C ARG A 8 -25.81 33.16 -5.88
N GLY A 9 -26.18 33.00 -4.62
CA GLY A 9 -25.55 32.51 -3.40
C GLY A 9 -26.52 32.96 -2.31
N ASP A 10 -27.27 32.04 -1.70
CA ASP A 10 -28.17 32.40 -0.60
C ASP A 10 -27.36 32.36 0.69
N SER A 11 -27.06 33.55 1.22
CA SER A 11 -26.42 33.73 2.51
C SER A 11 -27.50 33.91 3.57
N THR A 12 -28.20 32.84 3.95
CA THR A 12 -28.96 32.85 5.20
C THR A 12 -29.06 31.46 5.82
N GLY A 13 -28.32 31.29 6.92
CA GLY A 13 -28.76 30.44 8.03
C GLY A 13 -28.28 28.99 7.99
N ASN A 14 -27.02 28.75 8.35
CA ASN A 14 -26.74 27.58 9.17
C ASN A 14 -25.59 27.88 10.14
N ALA A 15 -25.92 27.91 11.43
CA ALA A 15 -24.94 28.01 12.49
C ALA A 15 -24.07 26.73 12.47
N LEU A 16 -22.80 26.88 12.13
CA LEU A 16 -21.79 25.84 12.31
C LEU A 16 -21.10 26.08 13.65
N PRO A 17 -20.94 25.06 14.51
CA PRO A 17 -20.14 25.19 15.71
C PRO A 17 -18.67 25.39 15.32
N SER A 18 -18.02 26.35 15.98
CA SER A 18 -16.57 26.48 15.99
C SER A 18 -15.98 25.25 16.66
N SER A 19 -15.28 24.43 15.89
CA SER A 19 -14.30 23.48 16.41
C SER A 19 -13.03 23.60 15.57
N ASP A 20 -11.96 23.71 16.34
CA ASP A 20 -10.57 24.04 16.03
C ASP A 20 -9.90 23.16 14.96
N ASP A 21 -8.91 23.78 14.29
CA ASP A 21 -7.77 23.16 13.60
C ASP A 21 -8.02 22.10 12.51
N ASP A 22 -8.58 22.49 11.37
CA ASP A 22 -8.34 21.82 10.09
C ASP A 22 -7.65 22.79 9.11
N GLU A 23 -6.43 23.18 9.47
CA GLU A 23 -5.52 23.90 8.59
C GLU A 23 -5.01 22.92 7.53
N PHE A 24 -5.39 23.11 6.26
CA PHE A 24 -4.91 22.32 5.13
C PHE A 24 -3.39 22.48 5.00
N ARG A 25 -2.63 21.51 5.51
CA ARG A 25 -1.16 21.48 5.41
C ARG A 25 -0.74 20.95 4.04
N SER A 26 0.23 21.62 3.41
CA SER A 26 0.75 21.22 2.12
C SER A 26 1.59 19.95 2.25
N TYR A 27 1.33 18.92 1.44
CA TYR A 27 2.11 17.67 1.42
C TYR A 27 3.61 17.88 1.11
N LEU A 28 4.01 19.07 0.67
CA LEU A 28 5.41 19.47 0.46
C LEU A 28 6.14 19.91 1.73
N GLU A 29 5.40 20.23 2.80
CA GLU A 29 5.96 20.65 4.09
C GLU A 29 6.25 19.47 5.03
N ASP A 30 5.74 18.27 4.71
CA ASP A 30 6.13 17.03 5.40
C ASP A 30 7.50 16.62 4.86
N ALA A 31 8.56 16.97 5.60
CA ALA A 31 9.90 16.42 5.38
C ALA A 31 9.78 14.88 5.30
N PRO A 32 10.49 14.21 4.38
CA PRO A 32 10.25 12.80 4.08
C PRO A 32 10.50 11.98 5.35
N LYS A 33 9.42 11.56 6.02
CA LYS A 33 9.47 10.38 6.86
C LYS A 33 9.86 9.27 5.90
N GLN A 34 11.14 8.88 5.97
CA GLN A 34 11.63 7.70 5.30
C GLN A 34 10.62 6.60 5.59
N VAL A 35 9.88 6.22 4.55
CA VAL A 35 9.18 4.95 4.54
C VAL A 35 10.29 3.95 4.78
N ILE A 36 10.37 3.45 6.00
CA ILE A 36 11.14 2.27 6.31
C ILE A 36 10.54 1.25 5.38
N SER A 37 11.24 0.95 4.28
CA SER A 37 10.99 -0.23 3.47
C SER A 37 10.80 -1.39 4.47
N PRO A 38 9.83 -2.30 4.29
CA PRO A 38 9.78 -3.50 5.11
C PRO A 38 11.00 -4.36 4.75
N ALA A 39 12.17 -3.96 5.25
CA ALA A 39 13.31 -4.81 5.43
C ALA A 39 12.93 -5.74 6.57
N GLU A 40 12.78 -7.01 6.19
CA GLU A 40 12.99 -8.16 7.05
C GLU A 40 12.16 -8.13 8.33
N GLN A 41 10.87 -8.49 8.19
CA GLN A 41 10.20 -9.12 9.31
C GLN A 41 10.93 -10.41 9.64
N ASN A 42 11.70 -10.31 10.71
CA ASN A 42 12.12 -11.38 11.60
C ASN A 42 10.94 -12.34 11.82
N ILE A 43 10.96 -13.51 11.16
CA ILE A 43 10.09 -14.62 11.55
C ILE A 43 10.99 -15.73 12.10
N SER A 44 11.04 -15.76 13.43
CA SER A 44 11.53 -16.89 14.20
C SER A 44 10.52 -18.03 14.07
N GLU A 45 10.72 -18.96 13.14
CA GLU A 45 10.07 -20.30 13.08
C GLU A 45 10.52 -21.06 11.82
N GLU A 46 11.81 -21.43 11.70
CA GLU A 46 12.37 -22.32 10.66
C GLU A 46 11.82 -22.17 9.21
N GLU A 47 11.38 -20.98 8.81
CA GLU A 47 10.80 -20.76 7.49
C GLU A 47 11.94 -20.74 6.47
N GLN A 48 11.92 -21.71 5.58
CA GLN A 48 12.87 -21.82 4.48
C GLN A 48 12.29 -21.12 3.27
N VAL A 49 12.96 -20.04 2.87
CA VAL A 49 12.64 -19.30 1.64
C VAL A 49 13.53 -19.83 0.52
N GLU A 50 12.91 -20.41 -0.50
CA GLU A 50 13.59 -20.91 -1.70
C GLU A 50 13.21 -20.05 -2.91
N VAL A 51 14.20 -19.50 -3.62
CA VAL A 51 13.97 -18.78 -4.88
C VAL A 51 13.92 -19.81 -6.01
N VAL A 52 12.73 -20.06 -6.53
CA VAL A 52 12.50 -21.07 -7.57
C VAL A 52 12.72 -20.48 -8.97
N TYR A 53 12.58 -19.16 -9.11
CA TYR A 53 12.73 -18.50 -10.39
C TYR A 53 13.21 -17.05 -10.25
N ASP A 54 14.31 -16.74 -10.94
CA ASP A 54 14.97 -15.42 -10.96
C ASP A 54 15.60 -15.21 -12.35
N GLU A 55 14.82 -14.66 -13.28
CA GLU A 55 15.29 -14.28 -14.63
C GLU A 55 15.04 -12.80 -14.90
N ALA A 56 15.93 -12.18 -15.67
CA ALA A 56 15.83 -10.78 -16.05
C ALA A 56 14.57 -10.52 -16.91
N ASN A 57 13.80 -9.48 -16.57
CA ASN A 57 12.49 -9.12 -17.16
C ASN A 57 11.34 -10.09 -16.85
N CYS A 58 11.52 -11.05 -15.95
CA CYS A 58 10.44 -11.94 -15.52
C CYS A 58 10.14 -11.74 -14.01
N PRO A 59 8.94 -12.11 -13.55
CA PRO A 59 8.60 -12.00 -12.14
C PRO A 59 9.42 -12.99 -11.30
N LYS A 60 10.04 -12.52 -10.23
CA LYS A 60 10.80 -13.36 -9.30
C LYS A 60 9.82 -14.19 -8.45
N VAL A 61 10.07 -15.48 -8.30
CA VAL A 61 9.21 -16.39 -7.53
C VAL A 61 9.98 -16.99 -6.37
N GLU A 62 9.43 -16.84 -5.17
CA GLU A 62 9.95 -17.37 -3.92
C GLU A 62 8.90 -18.29 -3.28
N VAL A 63 9.32 -19.42 -2.74
CA VAL A 63 8.46 -20.37 -2.03
C VAL A 63 8.89 -20.38 -0.58
N VAL A 64 7.93 -20.15 0.30
CA VAL A 64 8.12 -20.19 1.74
C VAL A 64 7.60 -21.52 2.25
N THR A 65 8.53 -22.32 2.77
CA THR A 65 8.28 -23.64 3.33
C THR A 65 8.40 -23.58 4.84
N SER A 66 7.41 -24.13 5.54
CA SER A 66 7.43 -24.28 7.00
C SER A 66 7.08 -25.74 7.34
N GLU A 67 7.83 -26.35 8.25
CA GLU A 67 7.65 -27.76 8.66
C GLU A 67 7.68 -28.76 7.48
N GLY A 68 8.45 -28.47 6.43
CA GLY A 68 8.56 -29.30 5.23
C GLY A 68 7.34 -29.24 4.28
N LYS A 69 6.42 -28.30 4.48
CA LYS A 69 5.27 -28.04 3.59
C LYS A 69 5.31 -26.61 3.06
N PRO A 70 5.00 -26.37 1.78
CA PRO A 70 4.93 -25.02 1.25
C PRO A 70 3.72 -24.32 1.88
N ARG A 71 3.95 -23.24 2.63
CA ARG A 71 2.87 -22.45 3.23
C ARG A 71 2.47 -21.26 2.37
N ARG A 72 3.42 -20.71 1.62
CA ARG A 72 3.16 -19.51 0.83
C ARG A 72 4.07 -19.44 -0.38
N ILE A 73 3.55 -18.90 -1.47
CA ILE A 73 4.31 -18.55 -2.68
C ILE A 73 4.26 -17.03 -2.82
N VAL A 74 5.42 -16.43 -3.05
CA VAL A 74 5.62 -14.99 -3.17
C VAL A 74 6.14 -14.69 -4.57
N ILE A 75 5.39 -13.87 -5.32
CA ILE A 75 5.73 -13.50 -6.69
C ILE A 75 5.94 -11.99 -6.74
N HIS A 76 7.15 -11.57 -7.11
CA HIS A 76 7.50 -10.17 -7.34
C HIS A 76 7.20 -9.82 -8.79
N LEU A 77 6.20 -8.98 -9.01
CA LEU A 77 5.82 -8.50 -10.33
C LEU A 77 6.73 -7.33 -10.76
N PRO A 78 6.95 -7.13 -12.07
CA PRO A 78 7.78 -6.04 -12.59
C PRO A 78 7.24 -4.64 -12.26
N ASP A 79 5.93 -4.53 -11.94
CA ASP A 79 5.26 -3.30 -11.50
C ASP A 79 5.58 -2.92 -10.03
N GLY A 80 6.46 -3.68 -9.35
CA GLY A 80 6.76 -3.52 -7.93
C GLY A 80 5.65 -4.05 -7.00
N LYS A 81 4.61 -4.66 -7.57
CA LYS A 81 3.55 -5.35 -6.84
C LYS A 81 4.03 -6.73 -6.41
N LEU A 82 3.45 -7.19 -5.30
CA LEU A 82 3.84 -8.44 -4.66
C LEU A 82 2.58 -9.30 -4.55
N LEU A 83 2.60 -10.47 -5.18
CA LEU A 83 1.50 -11.42 -5.15
C LEU A 83 1.84 -12.52 -4.16
N GLU A 84 1.01 -12.63 -3.13
CA GLU A 84 1.10 -13.64 -2.09
C GLU A 84 0.00 -14.68 -2.32
N ILE A 85 0.40 -15.95 -2.40
CA ILE A 85 -0.50 -17.08 -2.52
C ILE A 85 -0.30 -17.95 -1.29
N SER A 86 -1.27 -17.94 -0.38
CA SER A 86 -1.29 -18.80 0.80
C SER A 86 -1.77 -20.20 0.41
N CYS A 87 -1.04 -21.23 0.84
CA CYS A 87 -1.40 -22.62 0.65
C CYS A 87 -2.10 -23.13 1.91
N GLU A 88 -3.41 -23.36 1.81
CA GLU A 88 -4.20 -24.01 2.85
C GLU A 88 -4.40 -25.49 2.48
N TYR A 89 -4.23 -26.39 3.45
CA TYR A 89 -4.21 -27.86 3.28
C TYR A 89 -5.28 -28.56 4.12
#